data_AF-A0A841DNI1-F1
#
_entry.id   AF-A0A841DNI1-F1
#
_cell.length_a   1.000
_cell.length_b   1.000
_cell.length_c   1.000
_cell.angle_alpha   90.00
_cell.angle_beta   90.00
_cell.angle_gamma   90.00
#
_symmetry.space_group_name_H-M   'P 1'
#
loop_
_entity.id
_entity.type
_entity.pdbx_description
1 polymer ?
#
loop_
_entity_poly.entity_id
_entity_poly.type
_entity_poly.pdbx_seq_one_letter_code
_entity_poly.pdbx_strand_id
1 'polypeptide(L)'
;MNLAHQIAVTLLSSTAAPTPQPDHVTAASAAGQATESSQGTAAAVASSLGPTGLLLLLAMATIAFYVVSLTLHPNAKCNRCKGAGRHHGSMFSYAQRPCNSCKGRGVHPRLGRKVLFKQP
;
A
#
# COMPACT_ATOMS: atom_id res chain seq x y z
N MET A 1 1.58 -41.57 22.89
CA MET A 1 1.60 -42.81 22.08
C MET A 1 1.03 -42.54 20.69
N ASN A 2 1.67 -41.66 19.88
CA ASN A 2 1.26 -41.44 18.48
C ASN A 2 2.32 -40.65 17.67
N LEU A 3 3.61 -40.92 17.91
CA LEU A 3 4.71 -40.35 17.12
C LEU A 3 5.80 -41.38 16.74
N ALA A 4 5.73 -42.60 17.28
CA ALA A 4 6.73 -43.65 17.04
C ALA A 4 6.40 -44.57 15.85
N HIS A 5 5.19 -44.50 15.28
CA HIS A 5 4.79 -45.39 14.17
C HIS A 5 5.04 -44.83 12.76
N GLN A 6 5.39 -43.54 12.63
CA GLN A 6 5.63 -42.94 11.31
C GLN A 6 7.08 -43.09 10.82
N ILE A 7 8.01 -43.43 11.73
CA ILE A 7 9.44 -43.59 11.41
C ILE A 7 9.75 -45.02 10.90
N ALA A 8 8.86 -45.99 11.15
CA ALA A 8 9.07 -47.40 10.78
C ALA A 8 8.64 -47.76 9.35
N VAL A 9 7.90 -46.90 8.64
CA VAL A 9 7.31 -47.24 7.32
C VAL A 9 8.16 -46.74 6.14
N THR A 10 9.10 -45.82 6.35
CA THR A 10 9.91 -45.25 5.26
C THR A 10 11.21 -46.01 4.95
N LEU A 11 11.51 -47.10 5.67
CA LEU A 11 12.78 -47.83 5.55
C LEU A 11 12.70 -49.19 4.85
N LEU A 12 11.51 -49.64 4.40
CA LEU A 12 11.34 -50.97 3.78
C LEU A 12 10.94 -50.97 2.30
N SER A 13 10.97 -49.82 1.63
CA SER A 13 10.62 -49.73 0.20
C SER A 13 11.68 -48.94 -0.55
N SER A 14 12.74 -49.61 -1.00
CA SER A 14 13.25 -49.49 -2.39
C SER A 14 14.65 -50.08 -2.45
N THR A 15 14.71 -51.38 -2.71
CA THR A 15 15.89 -52.08 -3.18
C THR A 15 15.97 -51.90 -4.70
N ALA A 16 16.95 -51.15 -5.20
CA ALA A 16 17.68 -51.40 -6.47
C ALA A 16 18.54 -50.18 -6.83
N ALA A 17 19.86 -50.36 -6.79
CA ALA A 17 20.81 -49.60 -7.61
C ALA A 17 21.28 -50.54 -8.74
N PRO A 18 22.09 -50.14 -9.75
CA PRO A 18 22.41 -48.80 -10.31
C PRO A 18 22.31 -48.78 -11.86
N THR A 19 22.11 -47.63 -12.50
CA THR A 19 22.71 -47.39 -13.85
C THR A 19 23.03 -45.90 -14.04
N PRO A 20 24.18 -45.54 -14.66
CA PRO A 20 24.58 -44.16 -14.91
C PRO A 20 24.11 -43.71 -16.29
N GLN A 21 23.60 -42.49 -16.42
CA GLN A 21 23.49 -41.82 -17.72
C GLN A 21 23.90 -40.35 -17.61
N PRO A 22 24.83 -39.86 -18.45
CA PRO A 22 25.40 -38.52 -18.35
C PRO A 22 24.63 -37.48 -19.19
N ASP A 23 24.54 -36.27 -18.60
CA ASP A 23 24.65 -34.93 -19.16
C ASP A 23 24.22 -34.67 -20.62
N HIS A 24 23.08 -33.97 -20.79
CA HIS A 24 22.90 -32.91 -21.81
C HIS A 24 21.49 -32.28 -21.73
N VAL A 25 21.30 -31.25 -20.90
CA VAL A 25 20.61 -29.97 -21.23
C VAL A 25 20.41 -29.16 -19.94
N THR A 26 21.52 -28.65 -19.40
CA THR A 26 21.52 -27.59 -18.36
C THR A 26 21.89 -26.24 -18.96
N ALA A 27 21.53 -26.00 -20.22
CA ALA A 27 21.81 -24.74 -20.91
C ALA A 27 20.85 -24.54 -22.09
N ALA A 28 19.57 -24.30 -21.81
CA ALA A 28 18.70 -23.68 -22.78
C ALA A 28 17.68 -22.78 -22.08
N SER A 29 17.64 -21.53 -22.56
CA SER A 29 16.62 -20.51 -22.34
C SER A 29 16.46 -19.90 -20.94
N ALA A 30 17.53 -19.25 -20.48
CA ALA A 30 17.46 -17.93 -19.84
C ALA A 30 17.01 -16.81 -20.83
N ALA A 31 16.17 -17.14 -21.80
CA ALA A 31 15.71 -16.26 -22.87
C ALA A 31 14.21 -16.51 -23.07
N GLY A 32 13.42 -15.93 -22.18
CA GLY A 32 11.97 -16.08 -22.20
C GLY A 32 11.23 -15.33 -21.10
N GLN A 33 11.89 -14.43 -20.36
CA GLN A 33 11.23 -13.55 -19.37
C GLN A 33 11.02 -12.16 -19.97
N ALA A 34 10.30 -12.07 -21.09
CA ALA A 34 10.00 -10.77 -21.65
C ALA A 34 8.70 -10.74 -22.45
N THR A 35 7.69 -11.52 -22.08
CA THR A 35 6.31 -11.32 -22.54
C THR A 35 5.40 -12.26 -21.78
N GLU A 36 4.34 -11.71 -21.17
CA GLU A 36 3.23 -12.41 -20.51
C GLU A 36 3.51 -13.12 -19.19
N SER A 37 3.50 -12.39 -18.07
CA SER A 37 3.05 -12.93 -16.77
C SER A 37 2.91 -11.86 -15.67
N SER A 38 2.07 -10.86 -15.91
CA SER A 38 1.66 -9.93 -14.84
C SER A 38 0.85 -10.63 -13.72
N GLN A 39 0.34 -11.85 -13.97
CA GLN A 39 -0.43 -12.62 -12.99
C GLN A 39 0.38 -13.67 -12.21
N GLY A 40 1.45 -14.24 -12.79
CA GLY A 40 2.30 -15.23 -12.11
C GLY A 40 3.30 -14.60 -11.11
N THR A 41 3.72 -13.37 -11.39
CA THR A 41 4.72 -12.67 -10.56
C THR A 41 4.14 -12.24 -9.21
N ALA A 42 2.86 -11.85 -9.17
CA ALA A 42 2.18 -11.36 -7.95
C ALA A 42 2.03 -12.45 -6.87
N ALA A 43 1.70 -13.68 -7.28
CA ALA A 43 1.60 -14.81 -6.36
C ALA A 43 2.99 -15.22 -5.82
N ALA A 44 4.02 -15.25 -6.68
CA ALA A 44 5.38 -15.57 -6.28
C ALA A 44 5.98 -14.55 -5.31
N VAL A 45 5.77 -13.24 -5.53
CA VAL A 45 6.22 -12.22 -4.58
C VAL A 45 5.45 -12.32 -3.26
N ALA A 46 4.13 -12.54 -3.29
CA ALA A 46 3.32 -12.71 -2.08
C ALA A 46 3.79 -13.90 -1.22
N SER A 47 4.18 -15.01 -1.84
CA SER A 47 4.75 -16.16 -1.13
C SER A 47 6.16 -15.88 -0.57
N SER A 48 6.94 -15.00 -1.19
CA SER A 48 8.32 -14.68 -0.78
C SER A 48 8.42 -13.65 0.35
N LEU A 49 7.43 -12.77 0.49
CA LEU A 49 7.46 -11.63 1.40
C LEU A 49 7.15 -11.99 2.86
N GLY A 50 6.56 -13.17 3.10
CA GLY A 50 6.10 -13.58 4.43
C GLY A 50 5.12 -12.56 5.07
N PRO A 51 4.73 -12.76 6.34
CA PRO A 51 3.79 -11.88 7.02
C PRO A 51 4.34 -10.46 7.20
N THR A 52 5.64 -10.33 7.44
CA THR A 52 6.31 -9.04 7.71
C THR A 52 6.46 -8.19 6.45
N GLY A 53 6.81 -8.80 5.31
CA GLY A 53 6.90 -8.09 4.03
C GLY A 53 5.54 -7.63 3.54
N LEU A 54 4.48 -8.44 3.76
CA LEU A 54 3.11 -8.02 3.47
C LEU A 54 2.70 -6.78 4.30
N LEU A 55 2.99 -6.79 5.61
CA LEU A 55 2.70 -5.64 6.49
C LEU A 55 3.45 -4.39 6.05
N LEU A 56 4.72 -4.51 5.67
CA LEU A 56 5.52 -3.39 5.20
C LEU A 56 4.94 -2.79 3.90
N LEU A 57 4.56 -3.63 2.94
CA LEU A 57 3.91 -3.18 1.71
C LEU A 57 2.59 -2.47 1.98
N LEU A 58 1.77 -3.00 2.88
CA LEU A 58 0.50 -2.38 3.26
C LEU A 58 0.72 -1.03 3.94
N ALA A 59 1.70 -0.94 4.83
CA ALA A 59 2.11 0.33 5.44
C ALA A 59 2.56 1.35 4.38
N MET A 60 3.41 0.96 3.43
CA MET A 60 3.84 1.86 2.35
C MET A 60 2.68 2.28 1.45
N ALA A 61 1.78 1.36 1.09
CA ALA A 61 0.60 1.66 0.29
C ALA A 61 -0.34 2.66 1.00
N THR A 62 -0.58 2.48 2.31
CA THR A 62 -1.42 3.41 3.08
C THR A 62 -0.81 4.81 3.17
N ILE A 63 0.51 4.91 3.35
CA ILE A 63 1.23 6.19 3.35
C ILE A 63 1.09 6.86 1.98
N ALA A 64 1.35 6.13 0.89
CA ALA A 64 1.22 6.67 -0.46
C ALA A 64 -0.21 7.19 -0.74
N PHE A 65 -1.23 6.40 -0.38
CA PHE A 65 -2.62 6.82 -0.52
C PHE A 65 -2.94 8.06 0.32
N TYR A 66 -2.41 8.15 1.54
CA TYR A 66 -2.57 9.33 2.38
C TYR A 66 -1.95 10.59 1.77
N VAL A 67 -0.74 10.48 1.19
CA VAL A 67 -0.09 11.60 0.51
C VAL A 67 -0.91 12.06 -0.70
N VAL A 68 -1.41 11.13 -1.52
CA VAL A 68 -2.29 11.46 -2.67
C VAL A 68 -3.60 12.09 -2.20
N SER A 69 -4.17 11.60 -1.10
CA SER A 69 -5.37 12.21 -0.50
C SER A 69 -5.11 13.65 -0.07
N LEU A 70 -3.94 13.91 0.55
CA LEU A 70 -3.54 15.26 0.92
C LEU A 70 -3.32 16.16 -0.29
N THR A 71 -2.76 15.68 -1.40
CA THR A 71 -2.57 16.51 -2.60
C THR A 71 -3.91 16.91 -3.22
N LEU A 72 -4.86 15.96 -3.34
CA LEU A 72 -6.18 16.18 -3.94
C LEU A 72 -7.13 16.98 -3.04
N HIS A 73 -7.05 16.79 -1.72
CA HIS A 73 -7.88 17.51 -0.73
C HIS A 73 -7.01 18.26 0.30
N PRO A 74 -6.41 19.40 -0.11
CA PRO A 74 -5.48 20.16 0.71
C PRO A 74 -6.04 20.74 2.00
N ASN A 75 -7.29 21.17 1.90
CA ASN A 75 -7.85 22.19 2.76
C ASN A 75 -8.99 21.59 3.58
N ALA A 76 -8.96 21.81 4.89
CA ALA A 76 -10.06 21.50 5.79
C ALA A 76 -11.01 22.70 5.89
N LYS A 77 -12.29 22.40 6.08
CA LYS A 77 -13.32 23.40 6.38
C LYS A 77 -12.99 24.07 7.72
N CYS A 78 -13.10 25.40 7.79
CA CYS A 78 -12.96 26.12 9.05
C CYS A 78 -14.04 25.68 10.05
N ASN A 79 -13.64 25.34 11.28
CA ASN A 79 -14.61 24.89 12.32
C ASN A 79 -15.59 25.99 12.72
N ARG A 80 -15.20 27.26 12.59
CA ARG A 80 -16.03 28.41 13.00
C ARG A 80 -17.07 28.79 11.93
N CYS A 81 -16.69 28.84 10.65
CA CYS A 81 -17.61 29.18 9.55
C CYS A 81 -18.07 27.98 8.71
N LYS A 82 -17.69 26.76 9.07
CA LYS A 82 -18.02 25.48 8.40
C LYS A 82 -17.77 25.45 6.89
N GLY A 83 -16.82 26.24 6.38
CA GLY A 83 -16.53 26.34 4.94
C GLY A 83 -17.11 27.57 4.24
N ALA A 84 -18.01 28.34 4.87
CA ALA A 84 -18.67 29.48 4.22
C ALA A 84 -17.73 30.68 3.94
N GLY A 85 -16.71 30.88 4.79
CA GLY A 85 -15.72 31.94 4.68
C GLY A 85 -16.20 33.32 5.13
N ARG A 86 -17.39 33.73 4.67
CA ARG A 86 -18.02 35.00 5.02
C ARG A 86 -19.34 34.75 5.73
N HIS A 87 -19.70 35.63 6.66
CA HIS A 87 -20.95 35.57 7.40
C HIS A 87 -21.85 36.74 6.99
N HIS A 88 -23.12 36.43 6.72
CA HIS A 88 -24.16 37.41 6.43
C HIS A 88 -24.70 38.00 7.73
N GLY A 89 -25.05 39.29 7.72
CA GLY A 89 -25.82 39.91 8.81
C GLY A 89 -27.26 39.40 8.83
N SER A 90 -27.89 39.35 10.01
CA SER A 90 -29.29 38.93 10.16
C SER A 90 -30.28 39.95 9.56
N MET A 91 -29.97 41.25 9.64
CA MET A 91 -30.83 42.32 9.10
C MET A 91 -30.43 42.77 7.69
N PHE A 92 -29.14 42.67 7.35
CA PHE A 92 -28.62 43.09 6.05
C PHE A 92 -27.94 41.90 5.37
N SER A 93 -28.70 41.19 4.53
CA SER A 93 -28.22 40.01 3.80
C SER A 93 -27.09 40.32 2.80
N TYR A 94 -27.04 41.58 2.32
CA TYR A 94 -25.98 42.10 1.46
C TYR A 94 -24.67 42.37 2.21
N ALA A 95 -24.73 42.63 3.52
CA ALA A 95 -23.55 42.93 4.32
C ALA A 95 -22.80 41.64 4.71
N GLN A 96 -21.60 41.48 4.15
CA GLN A 96 -20.71 40.35 4.46
C GLN A 96 -19.58 40.78 5.39
N ARG A 97 -19.36 40.00 6.47
CA ARG A 97 -18.13 40.11 7.26
C ARG A 97 -17.23 38.89 7.04
N PRO A 98 -15.91 39.07 6.81
CA PRO A 98 -14.99 37.94 6.72
C PRO A 98 -14.89 37.23 8.08
N CYS A 99 -14.86 35.90 8.08
CA CYS A 99 -14.60 35.14 9.30
C CYS A 99 -13.23 35.53 9.88
N ASN A 100 -13.15 35.83 11.18
CA ASN A 100 -11.90 36.26 11.81
C ASN A 100 -10.80 35.18 11.80
N SER A 101 -11.19 33.90 11.78
CA SER A 101 -10.30 32.75 11.84
C SER A 101 -9.67 32.44 10.47
N CYS A 102 -10.49 32.28 9.42
CA CYS A 102 -9.99 31.97 8.08
C CYS A 102 -9.83 33.21 7.17
N LYS A 103 -10.09 34.41 7.70
CA LYS A 103 -10.01 35.71 6.99
C LYS A 103 -10.82 35.75 5.70
N GLY A 104 -11.98 35.09 5.67
CA GLY A 104 -12.85 35.08 4.49
C GLY A 104 -12.71 33.86 3.57
N ARG A 105 -11.67 33.02 3.73
CA ARG A 105 -11.39 31.92 2.79
C ARG A 105 -12.26 30.67 2.96
N GLY A 106 -12.90 30.50 4.12
CA GLY A 106 -13.75 29.34 4.44
C GLY A 106 -12.98 28.07 4.79
N VAL A 107 -11.75 27.93 4.29
CA VAL A 107 -10.92 26.74 4.46
C VAL A 107 -9.50 27.09 4.93
N HIS A 108 -8.81 26.11 5.51
CA HIS A 108 -7.42 26.21 5.97
C HIS A 108 -6.62 24.95 5.60
N PRO A 109 -5.31 25.05 5.34
CA PRO A 109 -4.50 23.89 4.97
C PRO A 109 -4.44 22.87 6.14
N ARG A 110 -4.60 21.57 5.81
CA ARG A 110 -4.51 20.47 6.79
C ARG A 110 -3.09 20.35 7.34
N LEU A 111 -2.94 19.83 8.56
CA LEU A 111 -1.64 19.63 9.21
C LEU A 111 -0.70 18.78 8.35
N GLY A 112 -1.18 17.67 7.78
CA GLY A 112 -0.40 16.82 6.89
C GLY A 112 0.16 17.57 5.68
N ARG A 113 -0.58 18.57 5.15
CA ARG A 113 -0.04 19.43 4.10
C ARG A 113 1.06 20.35 4.62
N LYS A 114 0.88 20.98 5.78
CA LYS A 114 1.87 21.89 6.36
C LYS A 114 3.21 21.22 6.68
N VAL A 115 3.16 19.94 7.08
CA VAL A 115 4.35 19.16 7.44
C VAL A 115 5.05 18.62 6.19
N LEU A 116 4.31 18.03 5.23
CA LEU A 116 4.91 17.46 4.02
C LEU A 116 5.26 18.51 2.97
N PHE A 117 4.48 19.58 2.87
CA PHE A 117 4.64 20.61 1.86
C PHE A 117 4.87 21.95 2.57
N LYS A 118 6.12 22.39 2.58
CA LYS A 118 6.49 23.72 3.05
C LYS A 118 5.84 24.75 2.13
N GLN A 119 4.77 25.37 2.59
CA GLN A 119 4.14 26.48 1.88
C GLN A 119 5.03 27.72 2.07
N PRO A 120 5.33 28.49 1.01
CA PRO A 120 5.97 29.80 1.15
C PRO A 120 5.10 30.78 1.93
#